data_AF-A0A947F5K5-F1
#
_entry.id   AF-A0A947F5K5-F1
#
_cell.length_a   1.000
_cell.length_b   1.000
_cell.length_c   1.000
_cell.angle_alpha   90.00
_cell.angle_beta   90.00
_cell.angle_gamma   90.00
#
_symmetry.space_group_name_H-M   'P 1'
#
loop_
_entity.id
_entity.type
_entity.pdbx_description
1 polymer ?
#
loop_
_entity_poly.entity_id
_entity_poly.type
_entity_poly.pdbx_seq_one_letter_code
_entity_poly.pdbx_strand_id
1 'polypeptide(L)'
;MSTSDDQTKEVTETSSPAEEESSEENASGGFIILFFILGLIASLIVGWIIFPKLLYSKKNQPIDFNHVVHMELVEEGCESCHFFRDDGTYAGVPKLTQCIECHEEVQGESESEAIFVA
;
A
#
# COMPACT_ATOMS: atom_id res chain seq x y z
N MET A 1 -44.41 -64.67 44.70
CA MET A 1 -44.48 -63.41 45.46
C MET A 1 -43.06 -62.90 45.62
N SER A 2 -42.51 -62.31 44.55
CA SER A 2 -42.51 -60.88 44.20
C SER A 2 -41.28 -60.20 44.81
N THR A 3 -40.14 -60.10 44.11
CA THR A 3 -39.78 -59.20 42.96
C THR A 3 -39.94 -57.73 43.33
N SER A 4 -38.83 -56.98 43.40
CA SER A 4 -38.38 -55.98 42.39
C SER A 4 -39.20 -54.67 42.53
N ASP A 5 -38.66 -53.46 42.47
CA ASP A 5 -38.08 -52.73 41.34
C ASP A 5 -37.53 -51.39 41.91
N ASP A 6 -36.34 -50.92 41.56
CA ASP A 6 -35.99 -50.10 40.39
C ASP A 6 -36.65 -48.70 40.32
N GLN A 7 -35.76 -47.69 40.33
CA GLN A 7 -35.82 -46.42 39.59
C GLN A 7 -36.80 -45.26 39.94
N THR A 8 -36.16 -44.09 40.17
CA THR A 8 -36.22 -42.90 39.29
C THR A 8 -37.03 -41.65 39.70
N LYS A 9 -36.29 -40.52 39.75
CA LYS A 9 -36.64 -39.09 39.53
C LYS A 9 -37.55 -38.39 40.55
N GLU A 10 -37.42 -37.11 40.89
CA GLU A 10 -37.09 -35.90 40.12
C GLU A 10 -36.64 -34.78 41.12
N VAL A 11 -35.59 -33.99 40.82
CA VAL A 11 -35.65 -32.53 40.46
C VAL A 11 -35.81 -31.58 41.66
N THR A 12 -34.72 -30.92 42.05
CA THR A 12 -34.49 -29.45 41.94
C THR A 12 -34.85 -28.78 43.29
N GLU A 13 -34.03 -27.95 43.95
CA GLU A 13 -33.27 -26.81 43.46
C GLU A 13 -32.21 -26.39 44.52
N THR A 14 -31.01 -26.08 44.06
CA THR A 14 -30.17 -24.94 44.50
C THR A 14 -29.87 -24.73 45.99
N SER A 15 -28.62 -24.95 46.37
CA SER A 15 -27.66 -23.83 46.52
C SER A 15 -26.23 -24.34 46.74
N SER A 16 -25.37 -24.04 45.77
CA SER A 16 -23.91 -24.07 45.91
C SER A 16 -23.46 -22.90 46.80
N PRO A 17 -22.24 -22.90 47.37
CA PRO A 17 -21.04 -22.60 46.57
C PRO A 17 -19.94 -23.65 46.80
N ALA A 18 -19.50 -24.35 45.76
CA ALA A 18 -18.54 -23.87 44.75
C ALA A 18 -17.17 -23.68 45.40
N GLU A 19 -16.38 -24.73 45.24
CA GLU A 19 -14.97 -24.82 45.57
C GLU A 19 -14.20 -23.63 44.97
N GLU A 20 -13.23 -23.15 45.74
CA GLU A 20 -12.23 -22.20 45.31
C GLU A 20 -11.43 -22.80 44.15
N GLU A 21 -11.61 -22.28 42.93
CA GLU A 21 -10.60 -22.42 41.89
C GLU A 21 -9.80 -21.13 41.78
N SER A 22 -8.53 -21.29 42.12
CA SER A 22 -7.45 -20.32 42.18
C SER A 22 -7.29 -19.52 40.89
N SER A 23 -7.32 -18.21 41.04
CA SER A 23 -7.05 -17.22 40.02
C SER A 23 -5.54 -17.03 39.78
N GLU A 24 -4.81 -17.97 39.17
CA GLU A 24 -3.38 -17.72 38.83
C GLU A 24 -2.89 -18.44 37.55
N GLU A 25 -3.49 -18.18 36.38
CA GLU A 25 -2.91 -18.54 35.07
C GLU A 25 -3.33 -17.52 33.99
N ASN A 26 -3.20 -16.21 34.24
CA ASN A 26 -3.53 -15.17 33.23
C ASN A 26 -2.50 -14.03 33.12
N ALA A 27 -1.49 -13.99 33.99
CA ALA A 27 -0.49 -12.93 33.97
C ALA A 27 0.47 -13.05 32.77
N SER A 28 1.03 -14.24 32.51
CA SER A 28 2.04 -14.45 31.45
C SER A 28 1.47 -14.29 30.03
N GLY A 29 0.29 -14.85 29.76
CA GLY A 29 -0.37 -14.73 28.46
C GLY A 29 -0.80 -13.30 28.14
N GLY A 30 -1.24 -12.54 29.16
CA GLY A 30 -1.63 -11.14 29.01
C GLY A 30 -0.48 -10.25 28.51
N PHE A 31 0.74 -10.43 29.04
CA PHE A 31 1.91 -9.69 28.56
C PHE A 31 2.26 -10.04 27.11
N ILE A 32 2.23 -11.32 26.74
CA ILE A 32 2.50 -11.76 25.36
C ILE A 32 1.49 -11.16 24.37
N ILE A 33 0.20 -11.23 24.70
CA ILE A 33 -0.88 -10.67 23.87
C ILE A 33 -0.75 -9.15 23.77
N LEU A 34 -0.41 -8.47 24.87
CA LEU A 34 -0.17 -7.02 24.87
C LEU A 34 0.95 -6.65 23.89
N PHE A 35 2.13 -7.29 24.00
CA PHE A 35 3.26 -6.99 23.11
C PHE A 35 2.94 -7.35 21.65
N PHE A 36 2.18 -8.41 21.40
CA PHE A 36 1.71 -8.77 20.06
C PHE A 36 0.80 -7.69 19.48
N ILE A 37 -0.20 -7.21 20.22
CA ILE A 37 -1.11 -6.15 19.78
C ILE A 37 -0.34 -4.85 19.54
N LEU A 38 0.57 -4.49 20.44
CA LEU A 38 1.41 -3.29 20.29
C LEU A 38 2.31 -3.38 19.04
N GLY A 39 2.93 -4.53 18.81
CA GLY A 39 3.74 -4.80 17.62
C GLY A 39 2.90 -4.77 16.32
N LEU A 40 1.69 -5.34 16.34
CA LEU A 40 0.78 -5.33 15.21
C LEU A 40 0.34 -3.90 14.86
N ILE A 41 -0.03 -3.09 15.86
CA ILE A 41 -0.41 -1.69 15.66
C ILE A 41 0.78 -0.90 15.11
N ALA A 42 1.99 -1.08 15.68
CA ALA A 42 3.19 -0.43 15.18
C ALA A 42 3.48 -0.82 13.72
N SER A 43 3.35 -2.11 13.38
CA SER A 43 3.53 -2.60 12.00
C SER A 43 2.51 -2.00 11.04
N LEU A 44 1.25 -1.85 11.44
CA LEU A 44 0.21 -1.23 10.62
C LEU A 44 0.49 0.25 10.39
N ILE A 45 0.90 0.98 11.43
CA ILE A 45 1.27 2.40 11.32
C ILE A 45 2.47 2.57 10.38
N VAL A 46 3.51 1.75 10.55
CA VAL A 46 4.70 1.79 9.69
C VAL A 46 4.32 1.44 8.25
N GLY A 47 3.57 0.36 8.03
CA GLY A 47 3.19 -0.09 6.69
C GLY A 47 2.24 0.87 5.94
N TRP A 48 1.35 1.57 6.65
CA TRP A 48 0.34 2.41 5.99
C TRP A 48 0.69 3.90 5.96
N ILE A 49 1.48 4.40 6.92
CA ILE A 49 1.80 5.83 7.01
C ILE A 49 3.23 6.11 6.54
N ILE A 50 4.19 5.34 7.05
CA ILE A 50 5.62 5.61 6.82
C ILE A 50 6.07 5.03 5.48
N PHE A 51 5.72 3.78 5.20
CA PHE A 51 6.16 3.07 4.01
C PHE A 51 5.75 3.76 2.69
N PRO A 52 4.51 4.27 2.51
CA PRO A 52 4.17 5.02 1.31
C PRO A 52 4.97 6.30 1.15
N LYS A 53 5.24 7.02 2.25
CA LYS A 53 6.04 8.25 2.21
C LYS A 53 7.50 8.01 1.84
N LEU A 54 8.02 6.81 2.12
CA LEU A 54 9.38 6.42 1.74
C LEU A 54 9.45 5.92 0.29
N LEU A 55 8.44 5.20 -0.18
CA LEU A 55 8.39 4.66 -1.55
C LEU A 55 8.06 5.71 -2.61
N TYR A 56 7.12 6.62 -2.31
CA TYR A 56 6.64 7.59 -3.28
C TYR A 56 7.41 8.91 -3.11
N SER A 57 8.29 9.19 -4.07
CA SER A 57 8.92 10.51 -4.19
C SER A 57 8.18 11.30 -5.27
N LYS A 58 7.70 12.50 -4.91
CA LYS A 58 7.28 13.50 -5.88
C LYS A 58 8.44 14.47 -6.07
N LYS A 59 8.85 14.67 -7.32
CA LYS A 59 9.83 15.69 -7.71
C LYS A 59 9.11 16.69 -8.59
N ASN A 60 9.29 17.98 -8.31
CA ASN A 60 8.87 19.02 -9.23
C ASN A 60 9.81 18.95 -10.44
N GLN A 61 9.24 18.74 -11.63
CA GLN A 61 9.99 18.75 -12.87
C GLN A 61 10.30 20.22 -13.22
N PRO A 62 11.46 20.51 -13.86
CA PRO A 62 11.77 21.86 -14.33
C PRO A 62 10.80 22.38 -15.38
N ILE A 63 10.10 21.48 -16.08
CA ILE A 63 9.11 21.76 -17.10
C ILE A 63 7.83 20.96 -16.84
N ASP A 64 6.69 21.56 -17.17
CA ASP A 64 5.38 20.92 -17.05
C ASP A 64 5.08 20.07 -18.29
N PHE A 65 5.64 18.85 -18.31
CA PHE A 65 5.41 17.92 -19.41
C PHE A 65 4.03 17.23 -19.33
N ASN A 66 3.29 17.24 -20.44
CA ASN A 66 1.98 16.58 -20.54
C ASN A 66 2.01 15.43 -21.56
N HIS A 67 2.02 14.19 -21.07
CA HIS A 67 2.00 12.99 -21.92
C HIS A 67 0.77 12.90 -22.81
N VAL A 68 -0.40 13.33 -22.33
CA VAL A 68 -1.67 13.18 -23.07
C VAL A 68 -1.63 13.98 -24.37
N VAL A 69 -1.15 15.23 -24.30
CA VAL A 69 -1.01 16.08 -25.48
C VAL A 69 -0.02 15.48 -26.49
N HIS A 70 1.13 15.00 -26.02
CA HIS A 70 2.15 14.45 -26.92
C HIS A 70 1.72 13.15 -27.58
N MET A 71 1.01 12.27 -26.86
CA MET A 71 0.52 11.00 -27.41
C MET A 71 -0.47 11.17 -28.56
N GLU A 72 -1.15 12.31 -28.66
CA GLU A 72 -2.04 12.63 -29.78
C GLU A 72 -1.30 13.21 -30.99
N LEU A 73 -0.06 13.69 -30.79
CA LEU A 73 0.74 14.40 -31.80
C LEU A 73 1.82 13.52 -32.44
N VAL A 74 2.28 12.47 -31.76
CA VAL A 74 3.36 11.59 -32.24
C VAL A 74 2.82 10.33 -32.92
N GLU A 75 3.51 9.85 -33.95
CA GLU A 75 3.07 8.70 -34.74
C GLU A 75 3.38 7.35 -34.08
N GLU A 76 4.53 7.23 -33.44
CA GLU A 76 5.04 5.96 -32.86
C GLU A 76 4.69 5.81 -31.36
N GLY A 77 3.78 6.67 -30.86
CA GLY A 77 3.35 6.65 -29.46
C GLY A 77 4.54 6.77 -28.49
N CYS A 78 4.62 5.84 -27.52
CA CYS A 78 5.66 5.83 -26.50
C CYS A 78 7.08 5.73 -27.10
N GLU A 79 7.25 5.02 -28.21
CA GLU A 79 8.58 4.77 -28.80
C GLU A 79 9.19 6.04 -29.38
N SER A 80 8.36 7.02 -29.76
CA SER A 80 8.81 8.34 -30.26
C SER A 80 9.76 9.05 -29.29
N CYS A 81 9.61 8.80 -27.98
CA CYS A 81 10.50 9.37 -26.96
C CYS A 81 11.26 8.29 -26.17
N HIS A 82 10.69 7.09 -26.06
CA HIS A 82 11.18 5.99 -25.23
C HIS A 82 11.50 4.74 -26.07
N PHE A 83 12.60 4.80 -26.83
CA PHE A 83 13.01 3.76 -27.76
C PHE A 83 14.19 2.92 -27.26
N PHE A 84 14.45 1.82 -27.95
CA PHE A 84 15.72 1.11 -27.88
C PHE A 84 16.68 1.67 -28.94
N ARG A 85 17.94 1.88 -28.56
CA ARG A 85 19.00 2.26 -29.49
C ARG A 85 19.43 1.04 -30.31
N ASP A 86 20.15 1.29 -31.41
CA ASP A 86 20.67 0.24 -32.31
C ASP A 86 21.58 -0.78 -31.59
N ASP A 87 22.21 -0.39 -30.48
CA ASP A 87 23.03 -1.25 -29.63
C ASP A 87 22.23 -2.09 -28.61
N GLY A 88 20.90 -1.99 -28.64
CA GLY A 88 19.98 -2.67 -27.73
C GLY A 88 19.78 -2.00 -26.37
N THR A 89 20.40 -0.84 -26.11
CA THR A 89 20.21 -0.10 -24.86
C THR A 89 18.90 0.69 -24.87
N TYR A 90 18.19 0.75 -23.74
CA TYR A 90 16.95 1.53 -23.62
C TYR A 90 17.24 3.02 -23.39
N ALA A 91 16.49 3.90 -24.06
CA ALA A 91 16.69 5.34 -23.98
C ALA A 91 16.31 5.94 -22.62
N GLY A 92 15.47 5.25 -21.83
CA GLY A 92 15.06 5.73 -20.50
C GLY A 92 14.31 7.05 -20.61
N VAL A 93 14.67 8.04 -19.77
CA VAL A 93 14.13 9.39 -19.90
C VAL A 93 14.69 10.05 -21.17
N PRO A 94 13.87 10.68 -22.03
CA PRO A 94 14.31 11.27 -23.29
C PRO A 94 15.35 12.37 -23.06
N LYS A 95 16.23 12.57 -24.05
CA LYS A 95 17.16 13.70 -24.04
C LYS A 95 16.47 14.92 -24.63
N LEU A 96 17.04 16.11 -24.37
CA LEU A 96 16.55 17.38 -24.91
C LEU A 96 16.48 17.37 -26.45
N THR A 97 17.30 16.54 -27.11
CA THR A 97 17.29 16.37 -28.58
C THR A 97 15.92 15.95 -29.11
N GLN A 98 15.18 15.07 -28.40
CA GLN A 98 13.86 14.62 -28.84
C GLN A 98 12.83 15.75 -28.78
N CYS A 99 12.97 16.66 -27.82
CA CYS A 99 12.05 17.78 -27.66
C CYS A 99 12.28 18.85 -28.73
N ILE A 100 13.56 19.18 -29.02
CA ILE A 100 13.89 20.18 -30.04
C ILE A 100 13.61 19.72 -31.46
N GLU A 101 13.38 18.43 -31.73
CA GLU A 101 12.97 17.98 -33.08
C GLU A 101 11.63 18.60 -33.52
N CYS A 102 10.77 18.96 -32.58
CA CYS A 102 9.49 19.65 -32.85
C CYS A 102 9.41 21.05 -32.23
N HIS A 103 10.12 21.30 -31.12
CA HIS A 103 10.13 22.58 -30.42
C HIS A 103 11.40 23.40 -30.72
N GLU A 104 11.84 23.47 -31.98
CA GLU A 104 12.92 24.41 -32.38
C GLU A 104 12.49 25.87 -32.23
N GLU A 105 11.18 26.11 -32.30
CA GLU A 105 10.53 27.40 -32.10
C GLU A 105 9.35 27.21 -31.13
N VAL A 106 8.90 28.29 -30.49
CA VAL A 106 7.76 28.26 -29.56
C VAL A 106 6.48 27.92 -30.34
N GLN A 107 5.85 26.79 -30.03
CA GLN A 107 4.65 26.29 -30.73
C GLN A 107 3.33 26.77 -30.10
N GLY A 108 3.36 27.36 -28.90
CA GLY A 108 2.16 27.85 -28.21
C GLY A 108 2.38 29.12 -27.37
N GLU A 109 1.44 29.41 -26.47
CA GLU A 109 1.49 30.58 -25.59
C GLU A 109 1.97 30.22 -24.17
N SER A 110 2.37 28.97 -23.92
CA SER A 110 2.74 28.53 -22.58
C SER A 110 4.11 29.08 -22.17
N GLU A 111 4.18 29.66 -20.98
CA GLU A 111 5.43 30.22 -20.43
C GLU A 111 6.52 29.14 -20.29
N SER A 112 6.12 27.92 -19.93
CA SER A 112 7.02 26.77 -19.77
C SER A 112 7.70 26.35 -21.07
N GLU A 113 7.02 26.48 -22.22
CA GLU A 113 7.60 26.21 -23.53
C GLU A 113 8.55 27.34 -23.96
N ALA A 114 8.20 28.59 -23.70
CA ALA A 114 9.08 29.72 -23.99
C ALA A 114 10.43 29.61 -23.26
N ILE A 115 10.44 29.07 -22.04
CA ILE A 115 11.67 28.77 -21.29
C ILE A 115 12.52 27.68 -21.96
N PHE A 116 11.88 26.74 -22.67
CA PHE A 116 12.57 25.61 -23.29
C PHE A 116 13.30 26.00 -24.58
N VAL A 117 12.76 26.96 -25.32
CA VAL A 117 13.24 27.38 -26.65
C VAL A 117 14.24 28.55 -26.59
N ALA A 118 14.26 29.32 -25.50
CA ALA A 118 15.13 30.50 -25.31
C ALA A 118 16.56 30.17 -24.89
#